data_AF-A0A3D6CD63-F1
#
_entry.id   AF-A0A3D6CD63-F1
#
_cell.length_a   1.000
_cell.length_b   1.000
_cell.length_c   1.000
_cell.angle_alpha   90.00
_cell.angle_beta   90.00
_cell.angle_gamma   90.00
#
_symmetry.space_group_name_H-M   'P 1'
#
loop_
_entity.id
_entity.type
_entity.pdbx_description
1 polymer ?
#
loop_
_entity_poly.entity_id
_entity_poly.type
_entity_poly.pdbx_seq_one_letter_code
_entity_poly.pdbx_strand_id
1 'polypeptide(L)'
;MPPVYGITRPVRTWNPIKINFQHFWLLVKDAWRTRNWKDKFRIWFMPTGWRPSDVAESYPVEKINDVYQFEKYDTPYSKPFLAWTWFQLLMLLVCISYLFGQIADIGMPGMLYYGLFVFLSVYALTDLMDRQASSLFTGIIRDLTGIILVYFQSDWLAGAQLGQPVQMYMYAYFILSLSGTIYFYLEHRKGQ
;
A
#
# COMPACT_ATOMS: atom_id res chain seq x y z
N MET A 1 -4.63 25.11 27.92
CA MET A 1 -3.89 23.97 27.31
C MET A 1 -3.66 24.30 25.83
N PRO A 2 -2.52 23.94 25.24
CA PRO A 2 -2.26 24.23 23.83
C PRO A 2 -3.19 23.42 22.92
N PRO A 3 -3.66 23.99 21.80
CA PRO A 3 -4.49 23.27 20.84
C PRO A 3 -3.69 22.13 20.19
N VAL A 4 -4.30 20.95 20.09
CA VAL A 4 -3.74 19.79 19.40
C VAL A 4 -4.51 19.57 18.10
N TYR A 5 -3.81 19.72 16.97
CA TYR A 5 -4.37 19.53 15.64
C TYR A 5 -4.12 18.11 15.15
N GLY A 6 -5.07 17.56 14.41
CA GLY A 6 -4.94 16.22 13.85
C GLY A 6 -6.24 15.67 13.28
N ILE A 7 -6.22 14.39 12.95
CA ILE A 7 -7.39 13.63 12.51
C ILE A 7 -8.22 13.19 13.72
N THR A 8 -9.55 13.16 13.57
CA THR A 8 -10.46 12.74 14.65
C THR A 8 -10.64 11.22 14.73
N ARG A 9 -10.23 10.50 13.68
CA ARG A 9 -10.27 9.04 13.61
C ARG A 9 -8.86 8.50 13.54
N PRO A 10 -8.49 7.55 14.42
CA PRO A 10 -7.14 7.02 14.43
C PRO A 10 -6.89 6.17 13.19
N VAL A 11 -5.74 6.41 12.56
CA VAL A 11 -5.25 5.60 11.45
C VAL A 11 -4.25 4.60 12.02
N ARG A 12 -4.52 3.31 11.86
CA ARG A 12 -3.69 2.21 12.39
C ARG A 12 -2.94 1.47 11.27
N THR A 13 -2.34 2.22 10.37
CA THR A 13 -1.59 1.71 9.21
C THR A 13 -0.71 2.83 8.67
N TRP A 14 0.50 2.51 8.22
CA TRP A 14 1.36 3.42 7.46
C TRP A 14 1.17 3.28 5.95
N ASN A 15 0.32 2.36 5.50
CA ASN A 15 0.07 2.13 4.08
C ASN A 15 -0.73 3.28 3.45
N PRO A 16 -0.12 4.09 2.57
CA PRO A 16 -0.75 5.28 2.02
C PRO A 16 -1.98 4.96 1.17
N ILE A 17 -2.01 3.79 0.54
CA ILE A 17 -3.14 3.34 -0.28
C ILE A 17 -4.33 3.07 0.63
N LYS A 18 -4.14 2.31 1.72
CA LYS A 18 -5.22 2.06 2.69
C LYS A 18 -5.75 3.36 3.29
N ILE A 19 -4.86 4.30 3.65
CA ILE A 19 -5.24 5.59 4.22
C ILE A 19 -6.12 6.40 3.26
N ASN A 20 -5.76 6.46 1.97
CA ASN A 20 -6.54 7.18 0.97
C ASN A 20 -7.95 6.58 0.79
N PHE A 21 -8.06 5.25 0.80
CA PHE A 21 -9.34 4.58 0.55
C PHE A 21 -10.18 4.31 1.81
N GLN A 22 -9.65 4.49 3.04
CA GLN A 22 -10.38 4.14 4.27
C GLN A 22 -11.70 4.91 4.44
N HIS A 23 -11.72 6.19 4.09
CA HIS A 23 -12.90 7.05 4.24
C HIS A 23 -13.95 6.69 3.19
N PHE A 24 -13.52 6.50 1.95
CA PHE A 24 -14.37 6.04 0.86
C PHE A 24 -14.98 4.66 1.18
N TRP A 25 -14.15 3.72 1.66
CA TRP A 25 -14.62 2.38 2.03
C TRP A 25 -15.64 2.41 3.17
N LEU A 26 -15.49 3.33 4.13
CA LEU A 26 -16.51 3.53 5.15
C LEU A 26 -17.83 4.02 4.53
N LEU A 27 -17.80 5.00 3.62
CA LEU A 27 -19.00 5.48 2.95
C LEU A 27 -19.69 4.36 2.16
N VAL A 28 -18.92 3.55 1.42
CA VAL A 28 -19.44 2.36 0.72
C VAL A 28 -20.14 1.41 1.70
N LYS A 29 -19.50 1.09 2.84
CA LYS A 29 -20.10 0.22 3.86
C LYS A 29 -21.37 0.83 4.46
N ASP A 30 -21.38 2.13 4.75
CA ASP A 30 -22.54 2.81 5.31
C ASP A 30 -23.71 2.86 4.31
N ALA A 31 -23.42 3.13 3.03
CA ALA A 31 -24.39 3.07 1.94
C ALA A 31 -24.97 1.66 1.77
N TRP A 32 -24.12 0.63 1.87
CA TRP A 32 -24.56 -0.76 1.74
C TRP A 32 -25.43 -1.20 2.93
N ARG A 33 -25.05 -0.81 4.16
CA ARG A 33 -25.71 -1.23 5.41
C ARG A 33 -26.99 -0.48 5.77
N THR A 34 -27.17 0.77 5.29
CA THR A 34 -28.39 1.51 5.64
C THR A 34 -29.63 0.83 5.04
N ARG A 35 -30.69 0.78 5.84
CA ARG A 35 -32.01 0.26 5.47
C ARG A 35 -32.78 1.24 4.60
N ASN A 36 -32.47 2.54 4.70
CA ASN A 36 -33.16 3.58 3.95
C ASN A 36 -32.53 3.77 2.56
N TRP A 37 -33.29 3.45 1.52
CA TRP A 37 -32.88 3.63 0.12
C TRP A 37 -32.53 5.07 -0.23
N LYS A 38 -33.21 6.06 0.37
CA LYS A 38 -32.85 7.47 0.16
C LYS A 38 -31.45 7.78 0.69
N ASP A 39 -31.12 7.23 1.85
CA ASP A 39 -29.81 7.46 2.48
C ASP A 39 -28.67 6.72 1.75
N LYS A 40 -28.96 5.63 1.03
CA LYS A 40 -28.00 4.96 0.14
C LYS A 40 -27.46 5.89 -0.95
N PHE A 41 -28.29 6.79 -1.48
CA PHE A 41 -27.90 7.77 -2.50
C PHE A 41 -27.48 9.10 -1.89
N ARG A 42 -28.14 9.55 -0.82
CA ARG A 42 -27.88 10.83 -0.16
C ARG A 42 -26.47 10.91 0.45
N ILE A 43 -25.93 9.79 0.90
CA ILE A 43 -24.61 9.70 1.53
C ILE A 43 -23.47 10.27 0.66
N TRP A 44 -23.58 10.19 -0.67
CA TRP A 44 -22.54 10.65 -1.60
C TRP A 44 -22.47 12.17 -1.76
N PHE A 45 -23.51 12.89 -1.33
CA PHE A 45 -23.63 14.35 -1.47
C PHE A 45 -23.66 15.07 -0.13
N MET A 46 -23.61 14.32 0.96
CA MET A 46 -23.68 14.86 2.32
C MET A 46 -22.34 15.41 2.80
N PRO A 47 -22.35 16.36 3.76
CA PRO A 47 -21.12 16.91 4.29
C PRO A 47 -20.31 15.83 5.02
N THR A 48 -19.02 16.08 5.16
CA THR A 48 -18.08 15.15 5.78
C THR A 48 -18.51 14.82 7.21
N GLY A 49 -18.50 13.52 7.53
CA GLY A 49 -18.88 13.03 8.86
C GLY A 49 -20.37 12.69 9.03
N TRP A 50 -21.23 13.06 8.09
CA TRP A 50 -22.62 12.58 8.06
C TRP A 50 -22.66 11.06 7.85
N ARG A 51 -23.56 10.38 8.55
CA ARG A 51 -23.83 8.94 8.41
C ARG A 51 -25.34 8.71 8.58
N PRO A 52 -25.94 7.71 7.90
CA PRO A 52 -27.32 7.31 8.14
C PRO A 52 -27.53 6.97 9.62
N SER A 53 -28.64 7.41 10.22
CA SER A 53 -28.87 7.26 11.67
C SER A 53 -28.89 5.79 12.11
N ASP A 54 -29.53 4.94 11.31
CA ASP A 54 -29.61 3.50 11.54
C ASP A 54 -28.22 2.84 11.54
N VAL A 55 -27.33 3.27 10.66
CA VAL A 55 -25.94 2.77 10.59
C VAL A 55 -25.06 3.38 11.69
N ALA A 56 -25.27 4.65 12.03
CA ALA A 56 -24.52 5.31 13.09
C ALA A 56 -24.75 4.64 14.46
N GLU A 57 -25.98 4.17 14.71
CA GLU A 57 -26.36 3.45 15.92
C GLU A 57 -25.89 1.99 15.91
N SER A 58 -26.11 1.27 14.80
CA SER A 58 -25.75 -0.16 14.72
C SER A 58 -24.27 -0.44 14.47
N TYR A 59 -23.53 0.52 13.87
CA TYR A 59 -22.11 0.41 13.55
C TYR A 59 -21.37 1.68 13.97
N PRO A 60 -21.16 1.90 15.28
CA PRO A 60 -20.38 3.03 15.76
C PRO A 60 -18.94 2.96 15.24
N VAL A 61 -18.38 4.12 14.91
CA VAL A 61 -16.99 4.26 14.44
C VAL A 61 -16.19 4.92 15.54
N GLU A 62 -15.04 4.33 15.88
CA GLU A 62 -14.12 4.87 16.89
C GLU A 62 -13.71 6.31 16.53
N LYS A 63 -13.75 7.18 17.54
CA LYS A 63 -13.26 8.55 17.49
C LYS A 63 -12.31 8.77 18.66
N ILE A 64 -11.33 9.64 18.46
CA ILE A 64 -10.43 10.05 19.54
C ILE A 64 -11.23 10.95 20.49
N ASN A 65 -11.51 10.44 21.68
CA ASN A 65 -12.27 11.17 22.72
C ASN A 65 -11.34 11.97 23.64
N ASP A 66 -10.15 11.43 23.94
CA ASP A 66 -9.10 12.09 24.70
C ASP A 66 -7.84 12.17 23.83
N VAL A 67 -7.43 13.39 23.51
CA VAL A 67 -6.28 13.66 22.63
C VAL A 67 -4.95 13.51 23.40
N TYR A 68 -4.96 13.69 24.72
CA TYR A 68 -3.76 13.66 25.54
C TYR A 68 -3.39 12.23 25.99
N GLN A 69 -4.37 11.33 26.04
CA GLN A 69 -4.17 9.89 26.30
C GLN A 69 -4.12 9.04 25.01
N PHE A 70 -4.14 9.66 23.84
CA PHE A 70 -4.13 8.93 22.58
C PHE A 70 -2.74 8.36 22.26
N GLU A 71 -2.63 7.03 22.21
CA GLU A 71 -1.43 6.34 21.74
C GLU A 71 -1.33 6.42 20.22
N LYS A 72 -0.22 6.99 19.73
CA LYS A 72 0.07 7.06 18.29
C LYS A 72 0.38 5.67 17.77
N TYR A 73 -0.07 5.39 16.55
CA TYR A 73 0.29 4.16 15.86
C TYR A 73 1.81 4.12 15.64
N ASP A 74 2.48 3.14 16.24
CA ASP A 74 3.90 2.91 16.08
C ASP A 74 4.14 1.41 15.93
N THR A 75 5.00 1.04 14.99
CA THR A 75 5.31 -0.34 14.65
C THR A 75 6.77 -0.59 15.00
N PRO A 76 7.06 -1.45 16.00
CA PRO A 76 8.45 -1.70 16.39
C PRO A 76 9.23 -2.30 15.22
N TYR A 77 10.54 -2.04 15.16
CA TYR A 77 11.40 -2.55 14.09
C TYR A 77 12.76 -3.01 14.61
N SER A 78 13.33 -4.00 13.95
CA SER A 78 14.71 -4.44 14.17
C SER A 78 15.66 -3.70 13.23
N LYS A 79 16.94 -3.56 13.60
CA LYS A 79 17.95 -2.93 12.73
C LYS A 79 18.11 -3.64 11.37
N PRO A 80 18.12 -5.00 11.29
CA PRO A 80 18.14 -5.70 10.01
C PRO A 80 16.90 -5.40 9.14
N PHE A 81 15.71 -5.33 9.75
CA PHE A 81 14.48 -4.99 9.04
C PHE A 81 14.51 -3.57 8.47
N LEU A 82 15.06 -2.62 9.22
CA LEU A 82 15.26 -1.25 8.74
C LEU A 82 16.18 -1.22 7.51
N ALA A 83 17.33 -1.90 7.57
CA ALA A 83 18.26 -1.97 6.44
C ALA A 83 17.63 -2.61 5.19
N TRP A 84 16.86 -3.69 5.39
CA TRP A 84 16.11 -4.35 4.32
C TRP A 84 15.07 -3.42 3.67
N THR A 85 14.33 -2.67 4.48
CA THR A 85 13.32 -1.73 4.00
C THR A 85 13.95 -0.60 3.19
N TRP A 86 15.10 -0.07 3.64
CA TRP A 86 15.87 0.92 2.88
C TRP A 86 16.37 0.38 1.55
N PHE A 87 16.87 -0.86 1.51
CA PHE A 87 17.26 -1.51 0.27
C PHE A 87 16.08 -1.61 -0.72
N GLN A 88 14.92 -2.07 -0.25
CA GLN A 88 13.71 -2.15 -1.06
C GLN A 88 13.23 -0.77 -1.55
N LEU A 89 13.30 0.25 -0.69
CA LEU A 89 12.95 1.63 -1.04
C LEU A 89 13.88 2.20 -2.11
N LEU A 90 15.19 1.96 -2.01
CA LEU A 90 16.17 2.40 -3.00
C LEU A 90 15.95 1.69 -4.34
N MET A 91 15.66 0.38 -4.33
CA MET A 91 15.33 -0.36 -5.54
C MET A 91 14.05 0.18 -6.19
N LEU A 92 13.02 0.47 -5.40
CA LEU A 92 11.80 1.11 -5.89
C LEU A 92 12.08 2.50 -6.48
N LEU A 93 12.93 3.30 -5.83
CA LEU A 93 13.32 4.62 -6.31
C LEU A 93 14.02 4.53 -7.67
N VAL A 94 14.93 3.56 -7.86
CA VAL A 94 15.58 3.30 -9.16
C VAL A 94 14.53 2.92 -10.21
N CYS A 95 13.59 2.02 -9.90
CA CYS A 95 12.53 1.61 -10.82
C CYS A 95 11.65 2.79 -11.25
N ILE A 96 11.24 3.64 -10.29
CA ILE A 96 10.42 4.82 -10.54
C ILE A 96 11.19 5.85 -11.37
N SER A 97 12.46 6.10 -11.03
CA SER A 97 13.29 7.08 -11.72
C SER A 97 13.49 6.69 -13.19
N TYR A 98 13.70 5.40 -13.43
CA TYR A 98 13.79 4.86 -14.78
C TYR A 98 12.46 4.97 -15.53
N LEU A 99 11.33 4.60 -14.90
CA LEU A 99 10.01 4.73 -15.51
C LEU A 99 9.75 6.17 -15.98
N PHE A 100 10.05 7.17 -15.15
CA PHE A 100 9.89 8.57 -15.53
C PHE A 100 10.90 9.02 -16.59
N GLY A 101 12.14 8.52 -16.54
CA GLY A 101 13.16 8.83 -17.52
C GLY A 101 12.84 8.31 -18.93
N GLN A 102 12.16 7.17 -19.02
CA GLN A 102 11.80 6.50 -20.28
C GLN A 102 10.30 6.52 -20.58
N ILE A 103 9.56 7.43 -19.93
CA ILE A 103 8.10 7.45 -20.00
C ILE A 103 7.57 7.68 -21.43
N ALA A 104 8.32 8.43 -22.24
CA ALA A 104 7.99 8.71 -23.64
C ALA A 104 8.18 7.48 -24.53
N ASP A 105 9.25 6.72 -24.30
CA ASP A 105 9.64 5.57 -25.13
C ASP A 105 8.80 4.33 -24.84
N ILE A 106 8.39 4.14 -23.58
CA ILE A 106 7.51 3.04 -23.17
C ILE A 106 6.11 3.20 -23.79
N GLY A 107 5.61 4.43 -23.86
CA GLY A 107 4.27 4.74 -24.37
C GLY A 107 3.13 4.04 -23.63
N MET A 108 1.94 4.05 -24.25
CA MET A 108 0.75 3.33 -23.78
C MET A 108 0.56 2.06 -24.61
N PRO A 109 0.25 0.90 -24.01
CA PRO A 109 -0.19 0.70 -22.62
C PRO A 109 0.93 0.41 -21.59
N GLY A 110 2.21 0.34 -22.02
CA GLY A 110 3.33 -0.09 -21.16
C GLY A 110 3.44 0.71 -19.84
N MET A 111 3.25 2.03 -19.91
CA MET A 111 3.30 2.91 -18.74
C MET A 111 2.29 2.51 -17.65
N LEU A 112 1.10 2.04 -18.02
CA LEU A 112 0.08 1.61 -17.05
C LEU A 112 0.53 0.36 -16.29
N TYR A 113 1.15 -0.59 -16.98
CA TYR A 113 1.65 -1.81 -16.34
C TYR A 113 2.77 -1.51 -15.35
N TYR A 114 3.67 -0.60 -15.69
CA TYR A 114 4.72 -0.17 -14.77
C TYR A 114 4.21 0.68 -13.63
N GLY A 115 3.23 1.55 -13.87
CA GLY A 115 2.51 2.27 -12.83
C GLY A 115 1.83 1.33 -11.84
N LEU A 116 1.19 0.26 -12.34
CA LEU A 116 0.62 -0.81 -11.51
C LEU A 116 1.69 -1.54 -10.70
N PHE A 117 2.83 -1.87 -11.30
CA PHE A 117 3.95 -2.49 -10.59
C PHE A 117 4.50 -1.61 -9.45
N VAL A 118 4.68 -0.31 -9.70
CA VAL A 118 5.10 0.66 -8.69
C VAL A 118 4.06 0.74 -7.56
N PHE A 119 2.78 0.82 -7.91
CA PHE A 119 1.68 0.84 -6.95
C PHE A 119 1.68 -0.42 -6.05
N LEU A 120 1.79 -1.60 -6.65
CA LEU A 120 1.88 -2.87 -5.92
C LEU A 120 3.14 -2.92 -5.04
N SER A 121 4.25 -2.35 -5.51
CA SER A 121 5.51 -2.31 -4.75
C SER A 121 5.40 -1.44 -3.50
N VAL A 122 4.81 -0.24 -3.61
CA VAL A 122 4.51 0.62 -2.46
C VAL A 122 3.55 -0.07 -1.49
N TYR A 123 2.49 -0.70 -2.02
CA TYR A 123 1.54 -1.44 -1.20
C TYR A 123 2.23 -2.56 -0.42
N ALA A 124 2.95 -3.44 -1.10
CA ALA A 124 3.61 -4.60 -0.49
C ALA A 124 4.67 -4.19 0.54
N LEU A 125 5.47 -3.15 0.24
CA LEU A 125 6.49 -2.66 1.16
C LEU A 125 5.86 -2.10 2.44
N THR A 126 4.84 -1.25 2.32
CA THR A 126 4.19 -0.65 3.48
C THR A 126 3.34 -1.66 4.28
N ASP A 127 2.75 -2.65 3.61
CA ASP A 127 2.04 -3.75 4.27
C ASP A 127 2.99 -4.65 5.09
N LEU A 128 4.22 -4.84 4.61
CA LEU A 128 5.28 -5.54 5.35
C LEU A 128 5.78 -4.70 6.55
N MET A 129 5.93 -3.38 6.38
CA MET A 129 6.28 -2.46 7.48
C MET A 129 5.22 -2.44 8.58
N ASP A 130 3.94 -2.50 8.20
CA ASP A 130 2.80 -2.60 9.12
C ASP A 130 2.66 -3.99 9.78
N ARG A 131 3.53 -4.95 9.46
CA ARG A 131 3.48 -6.34 9.94
C ARG A 131 2.14 -7.04 9.68
N GLN A 132 1.46 -6.65 8.61
CA GLN A 132 0.15 -7.20 8.29
C GLN A 132 0.27 -8.65 7.79
N ALA A 133 -0.71 -9.50 8.13
CA ALA A 133 -0.76 -10.89 7.65
C ALA A 133 -0.82 -11.01 6.11
N SER A 134 -1.35 -9.98 5.43
CA SER A 134 -1.43 -9.93 3.95
C SER A 134 -0.11 -9.61 3.26
N SER A 135 0.94 -9.25 4.00
CA SER A 135 2.23 -8.83 3.43
C SER A 135 2.88 -9.89 2.54
N LEU A 136 2.75 -11.18 2.88
CA LEU A 136 3.22 -12.27 2.01
C LEU A 136 2.46 -12.29 0.68
N PHE A 137 1.13 -12.22 0.75
CA PHE A 137 0.29 -12.30 -0.43
C PHE A 137 0.54 -11.12 -1.37
N THR A 138 0.69 -9.92 -0.82
CA THR A 138 0.94 -8.71 -1.61
C THR A 138 2.37 -8.67 -2.17
N GLY A 139 3.36 -9.17 -1.42
CA GLY A 139 4.72 -9.38 -1.92
C GLY A 139 4.78 -10.37 -3.09
N ILE A 140 4.09 -11.51 -2.98
CA ILE A 140 4.00 -12.50 -4.07
C ILE A 140 3.37 -11.89 -5.32
N ILE A 141 2.25 -11.18 -5.18
CA ILE A 141 1.60 -10.53 -6.33
C ILE A 141 2.54 -9.53 -7.00
N ARG A 142 3.24 -8.70 -6.22
CA ARG A 142 4.22 -7.73 -6.74
C ARG A 142 5.32 -8.44 -7.53
N ASP A 143 5.95 -9.47 -6.95
CA ASP A 143 7.09 -10.15 -7.58
C ASP A 143 6.65 -10.94 -8.83
N LEU A 144 5.49 -11.60 -8.78
CA LEU A 144 4.92 -12.26 -9.96
C LEU A 144 4.64 -11.25 -11.08
N THR A 145 4.06 -10.09 -10.74
CA THR A 145 3.82 -9.01 -11.71
C THR A 145 5.13 -8.54 -12.33
N GLY A 146 6.17 -8.34 -11.51
CA GLY A 146 7.50 -7.97 -11.99
C GLY A 146 8.11 -8.99 -12.94
N ILE A 147 8.07 -10.28 -12.58
CA ILE A 147 8.57 -11.38 -13.42
C ILE A 147 7.82 -11.45 -14.75
N ILE A 148 6.49 -11.34 -14.71
CA ILE A 148 5.63 -11.33 -15.91
C ILE A 148 6.03 -10.17 -16.83
N LEU A 149 6.27 -8.97 -16.28
CA LEU A 149 6.67 -7.81 -17.10
C LEU A 149 8.03 -7.99 -17.77
N VAL A 150 9.02 -8.53 -17.05
CA VAL A 150 10.34 -8.84 -17.63
C VAL A 150 10.22 -9.89 -18.74
N TYR A 151 9.40 -10.92 -18.53
CA TYR A 151 9.21 -11.99 -19.50
C TYR A 151 8.56 -11.52 -20.81
N PHE A 152 7.46 -10.75 -20.72
CA PHE A 152 6.73 -10.31 -21.91
C PHE A 152 7.48 -9.26 -22.74
N GLN A 153 8.22 -8.36 -22.09
CA GLN A 153 8.87 -7.25 -22.79
C GLN A 153 10.26 -7.62 -23.32
N SER A 154 10.76 -8.82 -22.99
CA SER A 154 12.10 -9.31 -23.38
C SER A 154 13.25 -8.36 -23.02
N ASP A 155 12.98 -7.34 -22.19
CA ASP A 155 13.90 -6.37 -21.61
C ASP A 155 13.21 -5.67 -20.42
N TRP A 156 13.99 -5.02 -19.56
CA TRP A 156 13.46 -4.19 -18.49
C TRP A 156 13.05 -2.81 -19.02
N LEU A 157 11.75 -2.47 -18.87
CA LEU A 157 11.17 -1.17 -19.21
C LEU A 157 11.31 -0.79 -20.70
N ALA A 158 11.20 -1.78 -21.62
CA ALA A 158 11.04 -1.70 -23.08
C ALA A 158 11.95 -0.75 -23.91
N GLY A 159 12.75 0.13 -23.29
CA GLY A 159 13.26 1.34 -23.94
C GLY A 159 14.77 1.43 -24.08
N ALA A 160 15.58 0.74 -23.26
CA ALA A 160 17.02 0.99 -23.26
C ALA A 160 17.91 -0.14 -23.79
N GLN A 161 17.36 -1.27 -24.24
CA GLN A 161 18.15 -2.40 -24.75
C GLN A 161 19.33 -2.72 -23.82
N LEU A 162 19.07 -2.75 -22.50
CA LEU A 162 20.13 -2.90 -21.48
C LEU A 162 20.79 -4.29 -21.52
N GLY A 163 20.25 -5.19 -22.33
CA GLY A 163 20.79 -6.51 -22.63
C GLY A 163 20.37 -7.59 -21.62
N GLN A 164 20.74 -8.83 -21.94
CA GLN A 164 20.51 -10.01 -21.10
C GLN A 164 21.00 -9.92 -19.64
N PRO A 165 22.13 -9.26 -19.29
CA PRO A 165 22.58 -9.23 -17.90
C PRO A 165 21.59 -8.51 -16.96
N VAL A 166 20.91 -7.47 -17.43
CA VAL A 166 19.95 -6.72 -16.58
C VAL A 166 18.72 -7.55 -16.22
N GLN A 167 18.24 -8.39 -17.14
CA GLN A 167 17.13 -9.30 -16.87
C GLN A 167 17.48 -10.31 -15.77
N MET A 168 18.71 -10.84 -15.81
CA MET A 168 19.18 -11.76 -14.78
C MET A 168 19.23 -11.09 -13.40
N TYR A 169 19.70 -9.84 -13.32
CA TYR A 169 19.69 -9.08 -12.06
C TYR A 169 18.27 -8.79 -11.55
N MET A 170 17.33 -8.51 -12.44
CA MET A 170 15.92 -8.30 -12.08
C MET A 170 15.28 -9.57 -11.51
N TYR A 171 15.48 -10.73 -12.15
CA TYR A 171 14.99 -12.01 -11.61
C TYR A 171 15.64 -12.34 -10.26
N ALA A 172 16.95 -12.13 -10.14
CA ALA A 172 17.67 -12.31 -8.87
C ALA A 172 17.10 -11.38 -7.79
N TYR A 173 16.81 -10.12 -8.12
CA TYR A 173 16.17 -9.17 -7.22
C TYR A 173 14.79 -9.65 -6.78
N PHE A 174 13.91 -10.12 -7.67
CA PHE A 174 12.58 -10.61 -7.28
C PHE A 174 12.66 -11.84 -6.36
N ILE A 175 13.58 -12.76 -6.63
CA ILE A 175 13.81 -13.94 -5.75
C ILE A 175 14.32 -13.49 -4.38
N LEU A 176 15.29 -12.58 -4.35
CA LEU A 176 15.84 -12.02 -3.11
C LEU A 176 14.74 -11.29 -2.33
N SER A 177 13.94 -10.48 -3.02
CA SER A 177 12.84 -9.69 -2.48
C SER A 177 11.77 -10.56 -1.84
N LEU A 178 11.35 -11.63 -2.52
CA LEU A 178 10.41 -12.61 -1.98
C LEU A 178 11.00 -13.33 -0.75
N SER A 179 12.26 -13.74 -0.83
CA SER A 179 12.95 -14.44 0.27
C SER A 179 13.05 -13.58 1.52
N GLY A 180 13.43 -12.30 1.38
CA GLY A 180 13.46 -11.38 2.51
C GLY A 180 12.07 -11.06 3.06
N THR A 181 11.06 -10.95 2.19
CA THR A 181 9.66 -10.76 2.62
C THR A 181 9.19 -11.97 3.45
N ILE A 182 9.49 -13.19 3.02
CA ILE A 182 9.18 -14.42 3.78
C ILE A 182 9.94 -14.45 5.11
N TYR A 183 11.24 -14.14 5.09
CA TYR A 183 12.07 -14.13 6.29
C TYR A 183 11.53 -13.19 7.36
N PHE A 184 11.31 -11.92 7.02
CA PHE A 184 10.82 -10.91 7.98
C PHE A 184 9.37 -11.15 8.39
N TYR A 185 8.53 -11.69 7.50
CA TYR A 185 7.19 -12.11 7.88
C TYR A 185 7.20 -13.21 8.96
N LEU A 186 8.06 -14.22 8.80
CA LEU A 186 8.19 -15.30 9.78
C LEU A 186 8.82 -14.80 11.09
N GLU A 187 9.79 -13.88 11.02
CA GLU A 187 10.37 -13.24 12.20
C GLU A 187 9.31 -12.47 12.99
N HIS A 188 8.48 -11.66 12.32
CA HIS A 188 7.41 -10.91 12.96
C HIS A 188 6.35 -11.80 13.60
N ARG A 189 6.03 -12.95 12.99
CA ARG A 189 5.09 -13.93 13.58
C ARG A 189 5.64 -14.65 14.81
N LYS A 190 6.96 -14.82 14.93
CA LYS A 190 7.58 -15.46 16.10
C LYS A 190 7.64 -14.52 17.31
N GLY A 191 7.62 -13.20 17.07
CA GLY A 191 7.68 -12.17 18.10
C GLY A 191 6.32 -11.63 18.55
N GLN A 192 5.21 -12.18 18.05
CA GLN A 192 3.84 -11.93 18.50
C GLN A 192 3.37 -13.07 19.40
#